data_AF-A0A838FHP1-F1
#
_entry.id   AF-A0A838FHP1-F1
#
_cell.length_a   1.000
_cell.length_b   1.000
_cell.length_c   1.000
_cell.angle_alpha   90.00
_cell.angle_beta   90.00
_cell.angle_gamma   90.00
#
_symmetry.space_group_name_H-M   'P 1'
#
loop_
_entity.id
_entity.type
_entity.pdbx_description
1 polymer ?
#
loop_
_entity_poly.entity_id
_entity_poly.type
_entity_poly.pdbx_seq_one_letter_code
_entity_poly.pdbx_strand_id
1 'polypeptide(L)'
;MSLDAEAAVASGPVTMRFRRWLSVLVGLAAVSATVLSLVESDAGRQEEKALVQANRLSLEIFVKIAASSPRSQFQGDALRRSAQRRIEPVAQVLAAREGEPFDLAVALSKVEETTGNRSNAIAQAMATLPPSARGVDQAILEALNTQVIDLPPVVEEQNAAVDRAALYGTRQERSMFGLALVAIAASLLGLAGLTGSSRAGRISLVTAGTTLTVSVVAGLSGFVS
;
A
#
# COMPACT_ATOMS: atom_id res chain seq x y z
N MET A 1 41.79 -41.36 20.06
CA MET A 1 41.15 -42.20 19.04
C MET A 1 40.51 -41.26 18.03
N SER A 2 41.35 -40.67 17.17
CA SER A 2 40.95 -39.77 16.09
C SER A 2 40.47 -40.63 14.93
N LEU A 3 39.17 -40.58 14.64
CA LEU A 3 38.64 -41.15 13.41
C LEU A 3 39.21 -40.34 12.24
N ASP A 4 40.05 -40.99 11.43
CA ASP A 4 40.53 -40.47 10.15
C ASP A 4 39.35 -40.31 9.18
N ALA A 5 38.60 -39.22 9.34
CA ALA A 5 37.49 -38.86 8.43
C ALA A 5 38.00 -38.57 7.00
N GLU A 6 39.29 -38.29 6.83
CA GLU A 6 39.92 -38.08 5.52
C GLU A 6 40.12 -39.39 4.73
N ALA A 7 40.20 -40.55 5.38
CA ALA A 7 40.44 -41.83 4.70
C ALA A 7 39.18 -42.46 4.09
N ALA A 8 37.98 -41.99 4.46
CA ALA A 8 36.72 -42.62 4.07
C ALA A 8 36.09 -42.06 2.78
N VAL A 9 36.58 -40.94 2.24
CA VAL A 9 36.07 -40.37 0.98
C VAL A 9 36.98 -40.81 -0.16
N ALA A 10 36.90 -42.08 -0.54
CA ALA A 10 37.47 -42.54 -1.79
C ALA A 10 36.79 -41.77 -2.94
N SER A 11 37.47 -40.75 -3.47
CA SER A 11 37.02 -39.96 -4.60
C SER A 11 36.90 -40.90 -5.80
N GLY A 12 35.66 -41.28 -6.13
CA GLY A 12 35.39 -42.16 -7.26
C GLY A 12 35.88 -41.52 -8.56
N PRO A 13 36.46 -42.29 -9.50
CA PRO A 13 37.05 -41.74 -10.72
C PRO A 13 36.02 -40.90 -11.47
N VAL A 14 36.38 -39.65 -11.77
CA VAL A 14 35.49 -38.70 -12.44
C VAL A 14 35.56 -38.94 -13.94
N THR A 15 34.49 -39.47 -14.52
CA THR A 15 34.43 -39.62 -15.98
C THR A 15 34.33 -38.26 -16.67
N MET A 16 34.91 -38.12 -17.87
CA MET A 16 34.88 -36.88 -18.64
C MET A 16 33.44 -36.38 -18.90
N ARG A 17 32.49 -37.31 -19.10
CA ARG A 17 31.06 -36.99 -19.27
C ARG A 17 30.44 -36.42 -17.99
N PHE A 18 30.71 -37.02 -16.82
CA PHE A 18 30.21 -36.52 -15.54
C PHE A 18 30.76 -35.12 -15.24
N ARG A 19 32.07 -34.90 -15.46
CA ARG A 19 32.70 -33.58 -15.28
C ARG A 19 32.06 -32.52 -16.17
N ARG A 20 31.79 -32.84 -17.44
CA ARG A 20 31.11 -31.93 -18.38
C ARG A 20 29.71 -31.56 -17.88
N TRP A 21 28.90 -32.54 -17.49
CA TRP A 21 27.56 -32.29 -16.96
C TRP A 21 27.58 -31.45 -15.67
N LEU A 22 28.48 -31.77 -14.73
CA LEU A 22 28.63 -31.00 -13.51
C LEU A 22 29.00 -29.55 -13.80
N SER A 23 29.96 -29.30 -14.71
CA SER A 23 30.34 -27.93 -15.09
C SER A 23 29.18 -27.14 -15.73
N VAL A 24 28.37 -27.80 -16.56
CA VAL A 24 27.19 -27.19 -17.19
C VAL A 24 26.14 -26.84 -16.14
N LEU A 25 25.84 -27.74 -15.19
CA LEU A 25 24.85 -27.48 -14.14
C LEU A 25 25.30 -26.39 -13.16
N VAL A 26 26.59 -26.34 -12.82
CA VAL A 26 27.15 -25.25 -11.99
C VAL A 26 27.04 -23.91 -12.71
N GLY A 27 27.37 -23.87 -14.01
CA GLY A 27 27.19 -22.67 -14.83
C GLY A 27 25.73 -22.22 -14.89
N LEU A 28 24.80 -23.15 -15.10
CA LEU A 28 23.36 -22.88 -15.08
C LEU A 28 22.90 -22.35 -13.72
N ALA A 29 23.35 -22.96 -12.61
CA ALA A 29 22.99 -22.51 -11.26
C ALA A 29 23.46 -21.08 -11.01
N ALA A 30 24.69 -20.73 -11.41
CA ALA A 30 25.24 -19.39 -11.26
C ALA A 30 24.46 -18.35 -12.08
N VAL A 31 24.11 -18.69 -13.33
CA VAL A 31 23.30 -17.81 -14.19
C VAL A 31 21.90 -17.63 -13.60
N SER A 32 21.23 -18.71 -13.19
CA SER A 32 19.91 -18.66 -12.56
C SER A 32 19.92 -17.83 -11.27
N ALA A 33 20.92 -18.01 -10.41
CA ALA A 33 21.08 -17.21 -9.18
C ALA A 33 21.23 -15.72 -9.51
N THR A 34 22.05 -15.39 -10.50
CA THR A 34 22.28 -13.99 -10.92
C THR A 34 20.99 -13.36 -11.44
N VAL A 35 20.25 -14.07 -12.31
CA VAL A 35 18.98 -13.57 -12.86
C VAL A 35 17.94 -13.39 -11.77
N LEU A 36 17.75 -14.39 -10.90
CA LEU A 36 16.76 -14.30 -9.82
C LEU A 36 17.10 -13.21 -8.80
N SER A 37 18.39 -13.00 -8.50
CA SER A 37 18.83 -11.93 -7.59
C SER A 37 18.58 -10.53 -8.18
N LEU A 38 18.83 -10.34 -9.48
CA LEU A 38 18.50 -9.08 -10.16
C LEU A 38 17.00 -8.81 -10.14
N VAL A 39 16.22 -9.86 -10.40
CA VAL A 39 14.76 -9.81 -10.40
C VAL A 39 14.20 -9.49 -9.01
N GLU A 40 14.69 -10.15 -7.97
CA GLU A 40 14.32 -9.88 -6.57
C GLU A 40 14.65 -8.43 -6.19
N SER A 41 15.83 -7.94 -6.56
CA SER A 41 16.26 -6.58 -6.25
C SER A 41 15.41 -5.52 -6.96
N ASP A 42 15.03 -5.75 -8.23
CA ASP A 42 14.16 -4.84 -8.96
C ASP A 42 12.73 -4.86 -8.40
N ALA A 43 12.18 -6.04 -8.15
CA ALA A 43 10.85 -6.19 -7.53
C ALA A 43 10.78 -5.48 -6.18
N GLY A 44 11.78 -5.67 -5.30
CA GLY A 44 11.82 -5.00 -4.00
C GLY A 44 11.92 -3.48 -4.11
N ARG A 45 12.68 -2.95 -5.07
CA ARG A 45 12.73 -1.49 -5.32
C ARG A 45 11.39 -0.94 -5.80
N GLN A 46 10.67 -1.68 -6.65
CA GLN A 46 9.37 -1.26 -7.16
C GLN A 46 8.28 -1.34 -6.08
N GLU A 47 8.30 -2.39 -5.26
CA GLU A 47 7.45 -2.51 -4.08
C GLU A 47 7.66 -1.34 -3.12
N GLU A 48 8.92 -1.04 -2.76
CA GLU A 48 9.25 0.06 -1.85
C GLU A 48 8.77 1.40 -2.40
N LYS A 49 8.98 1.69 -3.70
CA LYS A 49 8.47 2.90 -4.34
C LYS A 49 6.95 2.99 -4.27
N ALA A 50 6.25 1.89 -4.54
CA ALA A 50 4.79 1.83 -4.49
C ALA A 50 4.26 2.03 -3.06
N LEU A 51 4.91 1.45 -2.05
CA LEU A 51 4.58 1.67 -0.63
C LEU A 51 4.84 3.12 -0.19
N VAL A 52 5.95 3.72 -0.61
CA VAL A 52 6.24 5.13 -0.32
C VAL A 52 5.20 6.04 -0.97
N GLN A 53 4.79 5.76 -2.22
CA GLN A 53 3.71 6.49 -2.89
C GLN A 53 2.38 6.33 -2.14
N ALA A 54 2.01 5.11 -1.76
CA ALA A 54 0.79 4.83 -1.00
C ALA A 54 0.77 5.57 0.35
N ASN A 55 1.89 5.56 1.08
CA ASN A 55 2.03 6.29 2.34
C ASN A 55 1.91 7.80 2.16
N ARG A 56 2.53 8.35 1.10
CA ARG A 56 2.40 9.77 0.78
C ARG A 56 0.95 10.16 0.49
N LEU A 57 0.25 9.38 -0.33
CA LEU A 57 -1.16 9.62 -0.65
C LEU A 57 -2.05 9.48 0.59
N SER A 58 -1.77 8.51 1.47
CA SER A 58 -2.47 8.37 2.74
C SER A 58 -2.31 9.61 3.63
N LEU A 59 -1.09 10.12 3.78
CA LEU A 59 -0.84 11.37 4.51
C LEU A 59 -1.56 12.57 3.87
N GLU A 60 -1.58 12.65 2.54
CA GLU A 60 -2.31 13.69 1.82
C GLU A 60 -3.82 13.63 2.10
N ILE A 61 -4.41 12.43 2.05
CA ILE A 61 -5.81 12.20 2.41
C ILE A 61 -6.07 12.64 3.86
N PHE A 62 -5.21 12.24 4.81
CA PHE A 62 -5.34 12.63 6.21
C PHE A 62 -5.27 14.14 6.39
N VAL A 63 -4.33 14.83 5.75
CA VAL A 63 -4.19 16.30 5.81
C VAL A 63 -5.44 16.97 5.23
N LYS A 64 -5.93 16.51 4.07
CA LYS A 64 -7.14 17.03 3.43
C LYS A 64 -8.38 16.84 4.31
N ILE A 65 -8.54 15.67 4.94
CA ILE A 65 -9.65 15.40 5.87
C ILE A 65 -9.52 16.25 7.13
N ALA A 66 -8.33 16.30 7.74
CA ALA A 66 -8.10 17.06 8.97
C ALA A 66 -8.32 18.56 8.77
N ALA A 67 -7.91 19.10 7.60
CA ALA A 67 -8.12 20.49 7.23
C ALA A 67 -9.60 20.80 6.94
N SER A 68 -10.30 19.95 6.19
CA SER A 68 -11.68 20.23 5.74
C SER A 68 -12.77 19.85 6.75
N SER A 69 -12.50 18.92 7.66
CA SER A 69 -13.50 18.37 8.61
C SER A 69 -14.09 19.42 9.55
N PRO A 70 -13.29 20.26 10.25
CA PRO A 70 -13.83 21.29 11.15
C PRO A 70 -14.74 22.29 10.42
N ARG A 71 -14.38 22.65 9.19
CA ARG A 71 -15.17 23.55 8.35
C ARG A 71 -16.50 22.91 7.94
N SER A 72 -16.47 21.66 7.49
CA SER A 72 -17.67 20.92 7.09
C SER A 72 -18.62 20.70 8.28
N GLN A 73 -18.06 20.38 9.45
CA GLN A 73 -18.81 20.28 10.71
C GLN A 73 -19.42 21.63 11.09
N PHE A 74 -18.65 22.72 11.04
CA PHE A 74 -19.16 24.07 11.32
C PHE A 74 -20.30 24.46 10.38
N GLN A 75 -20.17 24.19 9.08
CA GLN A 75 -21.23 24.46 8.09
C GLN A 75 -22.50 23.64 8.39
N GLY A 76 -22.35 22.34 8.69
CA GLY A 76 -23.47 21.47 9.07
C GLY A 76 -24.16 21.91 10.36
N ASP A 77 -23.39 22.26 11.38
CA ASP A 77 -23.89 22.77 12.66
C ASP A 77 -24.60 24.12 12.50
N ALA A 78 -24.03 25.02 11.71
CA ALA A 78 -24.63 26.32 11.42
C ALA A 78 -25.98 26.15 10.69
N LEU A 79 -26.04 25.26 9.70
CA LEU A 79 -27.28 24.91 9.00
C LEU A 79 -28.30 24.32 9.97
N ARG A 80 -27.91 23.35 10.80
CA ARG A 80 -28.79 22.72 11.79
C ARG A 80 -29.34 23.74 12.79
N ARG A 81 -28.49 24.60 13.36
CA ARG A 81 -28.91 25.65 14.30
C ARG A 81 -29.81 26.67 13.62
N SER A 82 -29.55 27.02 12.36
CA SER A 82 -30.40 27.93 11.59
C SER A 82 -31.79 27.33 11.32
N ALA A 83 -31.86 26.03 11.03
CA ALA A 83 -33.12 25.32 10.83
C ALA A 83 -33.93 25.24 12.14
N GLN A 84 -33.27 24.90 13.25
CA GLN A 84 -33.91 24.88 14.57
C GLN A 84 -34.49 26.25 14.95
N ARG A 85 -33.71 27.33 14.80
CA ARG A 85 -34.15 28.70 15.09
C ARG A 85 -35.27 29.21 14.18
N ARG A 86 -35.50 28.59 13.01
CA ARG A 86 -36.62 28.94 12.14
C ARG A 86 -37.90 28.19 12.48
N ILE A 87 -37.80 27.00 13.05
CA ILE A 87 -38.96 26.14 13.38
C ILE A 87 -39.63 26.61 14.67
N GLU A 88 -38.85 26.98 15.68
CA GLU A 88 -39.34 27.34 17.01
C GLU A 88 -40.30 28.54 17.04
N PRO A 89 -39.99 29.70 16.42
CA PRO A 89 -40.92 30.83 16.36
C PRO A 89 -42.19 30.52 15.56
N VAL A 90 -42.09 29.72 14.49
CA VAL A 90 -43.27 29.29 13.71
C VAL A 90 -44.20 28.44 14.57
N ALA A 91 -43.64 27.52 15.36
CA ALA A 91 -44.42 26.72 16.30
C ALA A 91 -45.08 27.58 17.40
N GLN A 92 -44.40 28.62 17.90
CA GLN A 92 -44.98 29.55 18.88
C GLN A 92 -46.14 30.37 18.29
N VAL A 93 -46.01 30.85 17.05
CA VAL A 93 -47.11 31.54 16.34
C VAL A 93 -48.31 30.61 16.14
N LEU A 94 -48.08 29.35 15.77
CA LEU A 94 -49.14 28.36 15.60
C LEU A 94 -49.81 27.95 16.92
N ALA A 95 -49.09 28.03 18.04
CA ALA A 95 -49.61 27.70 19.37
C ALA A 95 -50.32 28.88 20.07
N ALA A 96 -50.07 30.12 19.63
CA ALA A 96 -50.68 31.31 20.20
C ALA A 96 -52.16 31.43 19.81
N ARG A 97 -53.02 31.73 20.78
CA ARG A 97 -54.44 32.05 20.52
C ARG A 97 -54.59 33.50 20.06
N GLU A 98 -55.59 33.77 19.22
CA GLU A 98 -55.90 35.10 18.70
C GLU A 98 -56.00 36.17 19.80
N GLY A 99 -55.43 37.35 19.54
CA GLY A 99 -55.33 38.49 20.48
C GLY A 99 -53.89 38.98 20.65
N GLU A 100 -53.63 39.82 21.66
CA GLU A 100 -52.28 40.35 21.95
C GLU A 100 -51.15 39.28 22.02
N PRO A 101 -51.37 38.07 22.56
CA PRO A 101 -50.34 37.02 22.57
C PRO A 101 -49.94 36.56 21.16
N PHE A 102 -50.86 36.59 20.19
CA PHE A 102 -50.59 36.25 18.79
C PHE A 102 -49.77 37.35 18.12
N ASP A 103 -50.14 38.62 18.30
CA ASP A 103 -49.40 39.75 17.71
C ASP A 103 -47.97 39.83 18.25
N LEU A 104 -47.78 39.56 19.54
CA LEU A 104 -46.45 39.44 20.16
C LEU A 104 -45.65 38.27 19.56
N ALA A 105 -46.27 37.09 19.40
CA ALA A 105 -45.61 35.92 18.81
C ALA A 105 -45.20 36.17 17.34
N VAL A 106 -46.03 36.86 16.56
CA VAL A 106 -45.73 37.24 15.17
C VAL A 106 -44.59 38.27 15.12
N ALA A 107 -44.60 39.26 16.01
CA ALA A 107 -43.53 40.25 16.10
C ALA A 107 -42.18 39.61 16.47
N LEU A 108 -42.17 38.70 17.46
CA LEU A 108 -40.99 37.92 17.85
C LEU A 108 -40.49 37.04 16.70
N SER A 109 -41.40 36.35 16.00
CA SER A 109 -41.06 35.51 14.84
C SER A 109 -40.33 36.29 13.74
N LYS A 110 -40.77 37.52 13.42
CA LYS A 110 -40.07 38.39 12.45
C LYS A 110 -38.67 38.81 12.91
N VAL A 111 -38.49 39.11 14.20
CA VAL A 111 -37.19 39.47 14.77
C VAL A 111 -36.24 38.27 14.76
N GLU A 112 -36.75 37.08 15.11
CA GLU A 112 -35.99 35.83 15.08
C GLU A 112 -35.60 35.43 13.66
N GLU A 113 -36.50 35.62 12.67
CA GLU A 113 -36.19 35.41 11.25
C GLU A 113 -35.05 36.33 10.79
N THR A 114 -35.11 37.62 11.12
CA THR A 114 -34.07 38.60 10.76
C THR A 114 -32.73 38.25 11.43
N THR A 115 -32.77 37.86 12.70
CA THR A 115 -31.60 37.43 13.48
C THR A 115 -31.02 36.13 12.92
N GLY A 116 -31.87 35.20 12.49
CA GLY A 116 -31.50 33.96 11.83
C GLY A 116 -30.79 34.21 10.50
N ASN A 117 -31.33 35.10 9.67
CA ASN A 117 -30.72 35.49 8.39
C ASN A 117 -29.33 36.13 8.59
N ARG A 118 -29.20 37.02 9.58
CA ARG A 118 -27.91 37.64 9.91
C ARG A 118 -26.91 36.64 10.47
N SER A 119 -27.35 35.72 11.32
CA SER A 119 -26.50 34.63 11.85
C SER A 119 -26.02 33.72 10.73
N ASN A 120 -26.88 33.39 9.76
CA ASN A 120 -26.53 32.58 8.60
C ASN A 120 -25.51 33.31 7.70
N ALA A 121 -25.69 34.61 7.45
CA ALA A 121 -24.72 35.41 6.69
C ALA A 121 -23.34 35.46 7.36
N ILE A 122 -23.30 35.61 8.70
CA ILE A 122 -22.04 35.54 9.47
C ILE A 122 -21.42 34.14 9.37
N ALA A 123 -22.22 33.08 9.54
CA ALA A 123 -21.73 31.71 9.41
C ALA A 123 -21.17 31.44 8.01
N GLN A 124 -21.83 31.91 6.95
CA GLN A 124 -21.33 31.81 5.57
C GLN A 124 -20.02 32.57 5.39
N ALA A 125 -19.91 33.79 5.92
CA ALA A 125 -18.68 34.59 5.86
C ALA A 125 -17.52 33.95 6.65
N MET A 126 -17.80 33.34 7.81
CA MET A 126 -16.81 32.59 8.58
C MET A 126 -16.43 31.26 7.92
N ALA A 127 -17.37 30.68 7.15
CA ALA A 127 -17.15 29.47 6.40
C ALA A 127 -16.48 29.70 5.05
N THR A 128 -16.28 30.94 4.58
CA THR A 128 -15.47 31.21 3.37
C THR A 128 -14.00 31.31 3.72
N LEU A 129 -13.15 30.59 2.96
CA LEU A 129 -11.70 30.71 3.10
C LEU A 129 -11.25 32.04 2.49
N PRO A 130 -10.44 32.85 3.19
CA PRO A 130 -9.82 34.01 2.56
C PRO A 130 -8.90 33.52 1.43
N PRO A 131 -9.01 34.07 0.20
CA PRO A 131 -8.21 33.63 -0.94
C PRO A 131 -6.70 33.88 -0.77
N SER A 132 -6.30 34.71 0.21
CA SER A 132 -4.92 34.94 0.60
C SER A 132 -4.84 35.36 2.07
N ALA A 133 -4.94 34.40 2.98
CA ALA A 133 -4.65 34.66 4.39
C ALA A 133 -3.12 34.75 4.58
N ARG A 134 -2.64 35.87 5.12
CA ARG A 134 -1.21 36.09 5.37
C ARG A 134 -0.69 35.01 6.32
N GLY A 135 0.31 34.24 5.89
CA GLY A 135 0.89 33.13 6.68
C GLY A 135 0.27 31.76 6.39
N VAL A 136 -0.65 31.64 5.44
CA VAL A 136 -1.15 30.36 4.94
C VAL A 136 -0.48 30.07 3.60
N ASP A 137 0.22 28.95 3.50
CA ASP A 137 0.82 28.53 2.25
C ASP A 137 -0.24 27.96 1.27
N GLN A 138 0.16 27.76 0.02
CA GLN A 138 -0.74 27.26 -1.02
C GLN A 138 -1.24 25.83 -0.71
N ALA A 139 -0.39 24.98 -0.13
CA ALA A 139 -0.74 23.60 0.19
C ALA A 139 -1.85 23.52 1.26
N ILE A 140 -1.78 24.37 2.29
CA ILE A 140 -2.82 24.49 3.31
C ILE A 140 -4.11 25.05 2.69
N LEU A 141 -4.03 26.03 1.79
CA LEU A 141 -5.22 26.53 1.09
C LEU A 141 -5.90 25.46 0.24
N GLU A 142 -5.12 24.64 -0.47
CA GLU A 142 -5.63 23.51 -1.25
C GLU A 142 -6.28 22.45 -0.33
N ALA A 143 -5.62 22.10 0.78
CA ALA A 143 -6.17 21.14 1.76
C ALA A 143 -7.46 21.65 2.40
N LEU A 144 -7.54 22.94 2.73
CA LEU A 144 -8.73 23.56 3.33
C LEU A 144 -9.91 23.70 2.33
N ASN A 145 -9.62 23.81 1.03
CA ASN A 145 -10.63 23.88 -0.03
C ASN A 145 -11.05 22.50 -0.55
N THR A 146 -10.33 21.43 -0.21
CA THR A 146 -10.66 20.07 -0.63
C THR A 146 -12.03 19.67 -0.09
N GLN A 147 -12.92 19.21 -0.96
CA GLN A 147 -14.22 18.66 -0.57
C GLN A 147 -14.13 17.14 -0.45
N VAL A 148 -15.07 16.54 0.30
CA VAL A 148 -15.18 15.08 0.40
C VAL A 148 -15.36 14.42 -0.98
N ILE A 149 -15.98 15.12 -1.93
CA ILE A 149 -16.17 14.67 -3.33
C ILE A 149 -14.85 14.57 -4.10
N ASP A 150 -13.81 15.28 -3.66
CA ASP A 150 -12.49 15.30 -4.31
C ASP A 150 -11.54 14.20 -3.78
N LEU A 151 -11.92 13.50 -2.70
CA LEU A 151 -11.13 12.43 -2.09
C LEU A 151 -11.15 11.08 -2.84
N PRO A 152 -12.26 10.63 -3.46
CA PRO A 152 -12.31 9.36 -4.18
C PRO A 152 -11.16 9.11 -5.18
N PRO A 153 -10.78 10.05 -6.08
CA PRO A 153 -9.68 9.79 -7.01
C PRO A 153 -8.32 9.60 -6.30
N VAL A 154 -8.09 10.31 -5.18
CA VAL A 154 -6.85 10.17 -4.39
C VAL A 154 -6.83 8.81 -3.68
N VAL A 155 -7.98 8.36 -3.17
CA VAL A 155 -8.13 7.03 -2.55
C VAL A 155 -7.96 5.92 -3.59
N GLU A 156 -8.51 6.08 -4.79
CA GLU A 156 -8.30 5.14 -5.91
C GLU A 156 -6.82 5.05 -6.30
N GLU A 157 -6.12 6.18 -6.38
CA GLU A 157 -4.68 6.19 -6.66
C GLU A 157 -3.87 5.53 -5.53
N GLN A 158 -4.25 5.78 -4.26
CA GLN A 158 -3.64 5.12 -3.11
C GLN A 158 -3.83 3.61 -3.18
N ASN A 159 -5.05 3.14 -3.44
CA ASN A 159 -5.35 1.72 -3.57
C ASN A 159 -4.58 1.10 -4.73
N ALA A 160 -4.51 1.76 -5.88
CA ALA A 160 -3.71 1.30 -7.01
C ALA A 160 -2.22 1.21 -6.66
N ALA A 161 -1.69 2.10 -5.83
CA ALA A 161 -0.30 2.02 -5.34
C ALA A 161 -0.10 0.83 -4.38
N VAL A 162 -1.05 0.56 -3.48
CA VAL A 162 -1.04 -0.62 -2.60
C VAL A 162 -1.12 -1.91 -3.41
N ASP A 163 -1.99 -1.98 -4.41
CA ASP A 163 -2.12 -3.15 -5.28
C ASP A 163 -0.83 -3.40 -6.08
N ARG A 164 -0.20 -2.34 -6.59
CA ARG A 164 1.13 -2.44 -7.22
C ARG A 164 2.18 -2.97 -6.24
N ALA A 165 2.21 -2.47 -5.00
CA ALA A 165 3.13 -2.96 -3.99
C ALA A 165 2.92 -4.45 -3.71
N ALA A 166 1.67 -4.89 -3.51
CA ALA A 166 1.34 -6.29 -3.31
C ALA A 166 1.78 -7.17 -4.50
N LEU A 167 1.55 -6.71 -5.73
CA LEU A 167 1.99 -7.41 -6.94
C LEU A 167 3.52 -7.57 -6.99
N TYR A 168 4.29 -6.53 -6.67
CA TYR A 168 5.76 -6.66 -6.62
C TYR A 168 6.26 -7.49 -5.43
N GLY A 169 5.60 -7.41 -4.28
CA GLY A 169 5.93 -8.23 -3.11
C GLY A 169 5.73 -9.72 -3.36
N THR A 170 4.65 -10.12 -4.03
CA THR A 170 4.45 -11.53 -4.42
C THR A 170 5.51 -12.02 -5.43
N ARG A 171 6.00 -11.14 -6.32
CA ARG A 171 7.11 -11.45 -7.24
C ARG A 171 8.43 -11.62 -6.50
N GLN A 172 8.69 -10.77 -5.51
CA GLN A 172 9.87 -10.86 -4.66
C GLN A 172 9.86 -12.17 -3.86
N GLU A 173 8.75 -12.51 -3.20
CA GLU A 173 8.62 -13.75 -2.41
C GLU A 173 8.89 -15.00 -3.24
N ARG A 174 8.31 -15.08 -4.45
CA ARG A 174 8.55 -16.19 -5.39
C ARG A 174 10.01 -16.26 -5.86
N SER A 175 10.64 -15.11 -6.09
CA SER A 175 12.05 -15.04 -6.50
C SER A 175 12.98 -15.50 -5.37
N MET A 176 12.69 -15.09 -4.13
CA MET A 176 13.42 -15.53 -2.94
C MET A 176 13.31 -17.04 -2.72
N PHE A 177 12.12 -17.62 -2.92
CA PHE A 177 11.93 -19.07 -2.88
C PHE A 177 12.75 -19.78 -3.97
N GLY A 178 12.74 -19.24 -5.20
CA GLY A 178 13.58 -19.73 -6.30
C GLY A 178 15.08 -19.72 -5.94
N LEU A 179 15.57 -18.63 -5.35
CA LEU A 179 16.97 -18.52 -4.91
C LEU A 179 17.32 -19.54 -3.82
N ALA A 180 16.42 -19.77 -2.86
CA ALA A 180 16.61 -20.79 -1.83
C ALA A 180 16.76 -22.19 -2.47
N LEU A 181 15.95 -22.52 -3.47
CA LEU A 181 16.07 -23.77 -4.21
C LEU A 181 17.37 -23.86 -5.03
N VAL A 182 17.83 -22.75 -5.63
CA VAL A 182 19.14 -22.71 -6.31
C VAL A 182 20.28 -22.97 -5.33
N ALA A 183 20.23 -22.42 -4.11
CA ALA A 183 21.23 -22.67 -3.07
C ALA A 183 21.27 -24.16 -2.65
N ILE A 184 20.10 -24.80 -2.53
CA ILE A 184 19.99 -26.25 -2.29
C ILE A 184 20.60 -27.03 -3.46
N ALA A 185 20.27 -26.67 -4.70
CA ALA A 185 20.83 -27.32 -5.89
C ALA A 185 22.36 -27.18 -5.95
N ALA A 186 22.91 -25.99 -5.65
CA ALA A 186 24.34 -25.75 -5.58
C ALA A 186 25.04 -26.63 -4.52
N SER A 187 24.42 -26.78 -3.35
CA SER A 187 24.91 -27.68 -2.29
C SER A 187 24.96 -29.14 -2.74
N LEU A 188 23.92 -29.60 -3.46
CA LEU A 188 23.88 -30.95 -4.05
C LEU A 188 24.91 -31.15 -5.17
N LEU A 189 25.18 -30.12 -5.98
CA LEU A 189 26.25 -30.16 -6.98
C LEU A 189 27.63 -30.25 -6.33
N GLY A 190 27.85 -29.54 -5.22
CA GLY A 190 29.06 -29.68 -4.41
C GLY A 190 29.24 -31.11 -3.92
N LEU A 191 28.18 -31.71 -3.37
CA LEU A 191 28.18 -33.11 -2.92
C LEU A 191 28.41 -34.10 -4.08
N ALA A 192 27.82 -33.86 -5.24
CA ALA A 192 28.06 -34.65 -6.45
C ALA A 192 29.52 -34.55 -6.91
N GLY A 193 30.13 -33.38 -6.78
CA GLY A 193 31.55 -33.16 -7.05
C GLY A 193 32.46 -33.97 -6.13
N LEU A 194 32.18 -33.98 -4.83
CA LEU A 194 32.93 -34.74 -3.82
C LEU A 194 32.81 -36.26 -4.00
N THR A 195 31.61 -36.73 -4.34
CA THR A 195 31.31 -38.17 -4.46
C THR A 195 31.66 -38.79 -5.83
N GLY A 196 32.04 -37.95 -6.81
CA GLY A 196 32.50 -38.39 -8.14
C GLY A 196 31.44 -39.15 -8.94
N SER A 197 31.87 -40.02 -9.86
CA SER A 197 30.93 -40.73 -10.77
C SER A 197 30.19 -41.93 -10.14
N SER A 198 30.27 -42.06 -8.81
CA SER A 198 29.61 -43.09 -8.00
C SER A 198 28.08 -43.03 -8.12
N ARG A 199 27.38 -44.07 -7.66
CA ARG A 199 25.90 -44.11 -7.66
C ARG A 199 25.32 -42.93 -6.87
N ALA A 200 25.93 -42.60 -5.72
CA ALA A 200 25.56 -41.45 -4.90
C ALA A 200 25.73 -40.14 -5.67
N GLY A 201 26.90 -39.92 -6.31
CA GLY A 201 27.16 -38.69 -7.08
C GLY A 201 26.23 -38.52 -8.29
N ARG A 202 25.85 -39.62 -8.97
CA ARG A 202 24.86 -39.56 -10.05
C ARG A 202 23.46 -39.20 -9.55
N ILE A 203 23.03 -39.76 -8.41
CA ILE A 203 21.74 -39.41 -7.80
C ILE A 203 21.74 -37.93 -7.42
N SER A 204 22.77 -37.46 -6.71
CA SER A 204 22.90 -36.04 -6.34
C SER A 204 22.90 -35.12 -7.55
N LEU A 205 23.56 -35.50 -8.65
CA LEU A 205 23.57 -34.72 -9.90
C LEU A 205 22.18 -34.61 -10.54
N VAL A 206 21.43 -35.72 -10.61
CA VAL A 206 20.06 -35.74 -11.15
C VAL A 206 19.13 -34.94 -10.26
N THR A 207 19.19 -35.14 -8.94
CA THR A 207 18.38 -34.38 -7.98
C THR A 207 18.68 -32.90 -8.08
N ALA A 208 19.95 -32.49 -8.13
CA ALA A 208 20.34 -31.10 -8.33
C ALA A 208 19.77 -30.53 -9.62
N GLY A 209 19.85 -31.27 -10.73
CA GLY A 209 19.25 -30.86 -12.01
C GLY A 209 17.74 -30.64 -11.89
N THR A 210 17.01 -31.55 -11.24
CA THR A 210 15.55 -31.39 -11.02
C THR A 210 15.21 -30.25 -10.08
N THR A 211 16.00 -30.03 -9.02
CA THR A 211 15.80 -28.90 -8.12
C THR A 211 16.05 -27.58 -8.84
N LEU A 212 17.05 -27.54 -9.73
CA LEU A 212 17.38 -26.36 -10.53
C LEU A 212 16.25 -26.04 -11.53
N THR A 213 15.69 -27.03 -12.23
CA THR A 213 14.53 -26.79 -13.11
C THR A 213 13.31 -26.29 -12.33
N VAL A 214 13.00 -26.89 -11.18
CA VAL A 214 11.91 -26.44 -10.31
C VAL A 214 12.16 -25.02 -9.80
N SER A 215 13.40 -24.69 -9.42
CA SER A 215 13.77 -23.36 -8.94
C SER A 215 13.53 -22.26 -9.97
N VAL A 216 13.87 -22.54 -11.24
CA VAL A 216 13.66 -21.59 -12.35
C VAL A 216 12.18 -21.41 -12.63
N VAL A 217 11.41 -22.51 -12.65
CA VAL A 217 9.95 -22.44 -12.84
C VAL A 217 9.28 -21.67 -11.70
N ALA A 218 9.66 -21.95 -10.45
CA ALA A 218 9.11 -21.27 -9.29
C ALA A 218 9.43 -19.78 -9.30
N GLY A 219 10.69 -19.40 -9.55
CA GLY A 219 11.10 -18.00 -9.61
C GLY A 219 10.46 -17.23 -10.77
N LEU A 220 10.34 -17.86 -11.95
CA LEU A 220 9.73 -17.21 -13.13
C LEU A 220 8.20 -17.16 -13.07
N SER A 221 7.55 -18.01 -12.27
CA SER A 221 6.08 -18.02 -12.15
C SER A 221 5.50 -16.69 -11.64
N GLY A 222 6.29 -15.86 -10.96
CA GLY A 222 5.90 -14.51 -10.55
C GLY A 222 5.64 -13.54 -11.72
N PHE A 223 6.18 -13.83 -12.91
CA PHE A 223 6.10 -12.94 -14.08
C PHE A 223 4.96 -13.25 -15.04
N VAL A 224 4.32 -14.41 -14.88
CA VAL A 224 3.29 -14.91 -15.80
C VAL A 224 1.87 -14.62 -15.28
N SER A 225 1.74 -14.12 -14.04
CA SER A 225 0.50 -13.67 -13.40
C SER A 225 0.35 -12.16 -13.46
#